data_AF-A0A7X6CWX3-F1
#
_entry.id   AF-A0A7X6CWX3-F1
#
_cell.length_a   1.000
_cell.length_b   1.000
_cell.length_c   1.000
_cell.angle_alpha   90.00
_cell.angle_beta   90.00
_cell.angle_gamma   90.00
#
_symmetry.space_group_name_H-M   'P 1'
#
loop_
_entity.id
_entity.type
_entity.pdbx_description
1 polymer ?
#
loop_
_entity_poly.entity_id
_entity_poly.type
_entity_poly.pdbx_seq_one_letter_code
_entity_poly.pdbx_strand_id
1 'polypeptide(L)'
;MTTPAVVDVASTPAPEDLVASVEPAARRRLFSWSREMAAQRRVLDQRWTAALGASGAVGPPPAGVPAALHLADGGGFRLPESAADRLPPAACSFFADRVTREGWVYLRGFSYYAADEQMYLPRRAPSAGHRFDAIRERWPRYAKFAEQLAEPAARHPADWYAWLAWLAFLEAAVQDVCTARWSAAVLARREAAEVLDEALRSLGALLAEAAWNRWQPTGLPSAVCDPASWGARAAKVTGGPRLLEVLDGLAGALCEPGVGADAVRAIREGDVLWQVAAAFASRWPALADAHPDRPVLLVSEAFGAMAAGPVWAGMLPPGQRSRTRLALARCSVHEAEMSRVSGTAWRTGSVDADNQVVVHLDDSVFTGRTHARLRQALTGDPAAVYLVPLTLDVGTPFNHPEEITAVGHDVGAHLAALDSVVRAVGGVLPPAPSLWARRKSPAPSKAAGDRDAERAFKRVAGGSDRLLALLWDRYATEVRRA
;
A
#
# COMPACT_ATOMS: atom_id res chain seq x y z
N MET A 1 31.01 -47.06 3.43
CA MET A 1 30.75 -45.72 2.85
C MET A 1 29.60 -45.87 1.89
N THR A 2 28.42 -45.47 2.34
CA THR A 2 27.14 -45.58 1.62
C THR A 2 26.95 -44.38 0.70
N THR A 3 26.76 -44.66 -0.59
CA THR A 3 26.39 -43.69 -1.62
C THR A 3 25.03 -43.07 -1.27
N PRO A 4 24.85 -41.73 -1.31
CA PRO A 4 23.55 -41.13 -1.08
C PRO A 4 22.64 -41.35 -2.30
N ALA A 5 21.38 -41.70 -2.03
CA ALA A 5 20.33 -41.85 -3.01
C ALA A 5 20.02 -40.51 -3.70
N VAL A 6 19.91 -40.54 -5.02
CA VAL A 6 19.37 -39.46 -5.84
C VAL A 6 17.87 -39.37 -5.51
N VAL A 7 17.46 -38.27 -4.88
CA VAL A 7 16.04 -37.92 -4.74
C VAL A 7 15.56 -37.47 -6.10
N ASP A 8 14.64 -38.25 -6.67
CA ASP A 8 13.96 -37.95 -7.92
C ASP A 8 13.19 -36.64 -7.76
N VAL A 9 13.59 -35.61 -8.52
CA VAL A 9 12.91 -34.31 -8.53
C VAL A 9 11.61 -34.53 -9.28
N ALA A 10 10.51 -34.68 -8.52
CA ALA A 10 9.17 -34.76 -9.07
C ALA A 10 8.97 -33.64 -10.11
N SER A 11 8.66 -34.06 -11.33
CA SER A 11 8.39 -33.17 -12.46
C SER A 11 7.34 -32.14 -12.05
N THR A 12 7.69 -30.85 -12.13
CA THR A 12 6.74 -29.76 -11.95
C THR A 12 5.60 -29.93 -12.97
N PRO A 13 4.34 -30.09 -12.54
CA PRO A 13 3.23 -30.31 -13.47
C PRO A 13 3.10 -29.14 -14.43
N ALA A 14 2.59 -29.42 -15.64
CA ALA A 14 2.44 -28.38 -16.65
C ALA A 14 1.42 -27.32 -16.15
N PRO A 15 1.55 -26.04 -16.53
CA PRO A 15 0.66 -24.96 -16.07
C PRO A 15 -0.83 -25.18 -16.36
N GLU A 16 -1.17 -26.05 -17.32
CA GLU A 16 -2.54 -26.42 -17.65
C GLU A 16 -3.12 -27.45 -16.67
N ASP A 17 -2.28 -28.28 -16.05
CA ASP A 17 -2.68 -29.28 -15.04
C ASP A 17 -3.04 -28.63 -13.69
N LEU A 18 -2.41 -27.49 -13.35
CA LEU A 18 -2.71 -26.73 -12.13
C LEU A 18 -4.07 -26.01 -12.19
N VAL A 19 -4.54 -25.63 -13.39
CA VAL A 19 -5.88 -25.04 -13.57
C VAL A 19 -7.00 -26.09 -13.43
N ALA A 20 -6.65 -27.37 -13.57
CA ALA A 20 -7.55 -28.51 -13.39
C ALA A 20 -7.69 -28.97 -11.92
N SER A 21 -6.87 -28.45 -10.99
CA SER A 21 -6.83 -28.91 -9.58
C SER A 21 -7.80 -28.19 -8.64
N VAL A 22 -8.38 -27.05 -9.04
CA VAL A 22 -9.37 -26.33 -8.24
C VAL A 22 -10.77 -26.80 -8.58
N GLU A 23 -11.52 -27.25 -7.57
CA GLU A 23 -12.89 -27.74 -7.76
C GLU A 23 -13.79 -26.72 -8.49
N PRO A 24 -14.70 -27.16 -9.38
CA PRO A 24 -15.56 -26.25 -10.14
C PRO A 24 -16.36 -25.27 -9.28
N ALA A 25 -16.76 -25.66 -8.06
CA ALA A 25 -17.47 -24.80 -7.13
C ALA A 25 -16.60 -23.66 -6.60
N ALA A 26 -15.36 -23.96 -6.16
CA ALA A 26 -14.39 -22.97 -5.73
C ALA A 26 -14.03 -22.00 -6.87
N ARG A 27 -13.83 -22.52 -8.08
CA ARG A 27 -13.57 -21.70 -9.28
C ARG A 27 -14.72 -20.74 -9.60
N ARG A 28 -15.97 -21.22 -9.56
CA ARG A 28 -17.16 -20.36 -9.74
C ARG A 28 -17.24 -19.26 -8.70
N ARG A 29 -16.90 -19.55 -7.44
CA ARG A 29 -16.85 -18.57 -6.34
C ARG A 29 -15.81 -17.48 -6.60
N LEU A 30 -14.58 -17.85 -6.94
CA LEU A 30 -13.50 -16.90 -7.24
C LEU A 30 -13.84 -15.97 -8.42
N PHE A 31 -14.46 -16.50 -9.49
CA PHE A 31 -14.95 -15.68 -10.58
C PHE A 31 -16.09 -14.74 -10.15
N SER A 32 -16.99 -15.22 -9.30
CA SER A 32 -18.06 -14.38 -8.76
C SER A 32 -17.51 -13.22 -7.95
N TRP A 33 -16.56 -13.49 -7.04
CA TRP A 33 -15.85 -12.47 -6.27
C TRP A 33 -15.14 -11.47 -7.18
N SER A 34 -14.39 -11.95 -8.17
CA SER A 34 -13.70 -11.08 -9.14
C SER A 34 -14.66 -10.14 -9.86
N ARG A 35 -15.85 -10.63 -10.27
CA ARG A 35 -16.88 -9.80 -10.92
C ARG A 35 -17.50 -8.78 -9.96
N GLU A 36 -17.76 -9.19 -8.72
CA GLU A 36 -18.31 -8.32 -7.68
C GLU A 36 -17.36 -7.16 -7.38
N MET A 37 -16.08 -7.45 -7.10
CA MET A 37 -15.06 -6.42 -6.85
C MET A 37 -14.92 -5.46 -8.04
N ALA A 38 -14.91 -5.99 -9.28
CA ALA A 38 -14.88 -5.15 -10.47
C ALA A 38 -16.12 -4.27 -10.63
N ALA A 39 -17.31 -4.76 -10.26
CA ALA A 39 -18.54 -3.98 -10.27
C ALA A 39 -18.51 -2.88 -9.21
N GLN A 40 -18.08 -3.20 -7.98
CA GLN A 40 -17.91 -2.21 -6.91
C GLN A 40 -16.94 -1.11 -7.31
N ARG A 41 -15.76 -1.47 -7.86
CA ARG A 41 -14.78 -0.49 -8.35
C ARG A 41 -15.37 0.46 -9.39
N ARG A 42 -16.14 -0.05 -10.36
CA ARG A 42 -16.81 0.79 -11.37
C ARG A 42 -17.82 1.76 -10.74
N VAL A 43 -18.61 1.30 -9.77
CA VAL A 43 -19.58 2.16 -9.07
C VAL A 43 -18.87 3.25 -8.27
N LEU A 44 -17.79 2.92 -7.57
CA LEU A 44 -16.99 3.90 -6.82
C LEU A 44 -16.35 4.93 -7.75
N ASP A 45 -15.75 4.51 -8.85
CA ASP A 45 -15.16 5.41 -9.85
C ASP A 45 -16.19 6.37 -10.44
N GLN A 46 -17.37 5.85 -10.83
CA GLN A 46 -18.46 6.68 -11.33
C GLN A 46 -18.92 7.71 -10.30
N ARG A 47 -19.07 7.29 -9.03
CA ARG A 47 -19.46 8.18 -7.93
C ARG A 47 -18.42 9.27 -7.68
N TRP A 48 -17.14 8.91 -7.61
CA TRP A 48 -16.06 9.87 -7.40
C TRP A 48 -15.90 10.84 -8.56
N THR A 49 -15.99 10.34 -9.80
CA THR A 49 -15.95 11.18 -10.99
C THR A 49 -17.13 12.15 -11.03
N ALA A 50 -18.34 11.68 -10.71
CA ALA A 50 -19.53 12.53 -10.65
C ALA A 50 -19.42 13.58 -9.54
N ALA A 51 -18.94 13.20 -8.35
CA ALA A 51 -18.76 14.11 -7.22
C ALA A 51 -17.68 15.18 -7.51
N LEU A 52 -16.56 14.79 -8.11
CA LEU A 52 -15.53 15.72 -8.59
C LEU A 52 -16.14 16.74 -9.55
N GLY A 53 -16.85 16.27 -10.57
CA GLY A 53 -17.51 17.13 -11.55
C GLY A 53 -18.54 18.07 -10.93
N ALA A 54 -19.37 17.58 -10.02
CA ALA A 54 -20.40 18.36 -9.35
C ALA A 54 -19.83 19.41 -8.38
N SER A 55 -18.70 19.11 -7.72
CA SER A 55 -18.06 20.01 -6.76
C SER A 55 -17.40 21.23 -7.41
N GLY A 56 -17.01 21.13 -8.68
CA GLY A 56 -16.16 22.13 -9.33
C GLY A 56 -14.79 22.30 -8.66
N ALA A 57 -14.41 21.44 -7.70
CA ALA A 57 -13.20 21.61 -6.89
C ALA A 57 -11.91 21.32 -7.68
N VAL A 58 -12.00 20.46 -8.68
CA VAL A 58 -10.90 20.10 -9.59
C VAL A 58 -11.43 20.26 -11.00
N GLY A 59 -10.62 20.81 -11.90
CA GLY A 59 -10.93 20.85 -13.32
C GLY A 59 -11.20 19.44 -13.83
N PRO A 60 -12.09 19.28 -14.83
CA PRO A 60 -12.41 17.95 -15.33
C PRO A 60 -11.16 17.26 -15.89
N PRO A 61 -11.10 15.92 -15.84
CA PRO A 61 -10.11 15.18 -16.61
C PRO A 61 -10.24 15.55 -18.10
N PRO A 62 -9.18 15.38 -18.90
CA PRO A 62 -9.23 15.65 -20.33
C PRO A 62 -10.38 14.92 -21.01
N ALA A 63 -10.97 15.57 -22.03
CA ALA A 63 -12.06 15.00 -22.80
C ALA A 63 -11.69 13.60 -23.34
N GLY A 64 -12.55 12.62 -23.06
CA GLY A 64 -12.40 11.23 -23.54
C GLY A 64 -11.57 10.30 -22.66
N VAL A 65 -10.99 10.77 -21.54
CA VAL A 65 -10.22 9.91 -20.62
C VAL A 65 -10.91 9.83 -19.25
N PRO A 66 -11.43 8.65 -18.85
CA PRO A 66 -12.02 8.46 -17.51
C PRO A 66 -11.01 8.74 -16.38
N ALA A 67 -11.47 9.33 -15.27
CA ALA A 67 -10.64 9.64 -14.11
C ALA A 67 -9.91 8.40 -13.56
N ALA A 68 -10.58 7.24 -13.48
CA ALA A 68 -9.94 5.98 -13.08
C ALA A 68 -8.74 5.58 -13.92
N LEU A 69 -8.62 6.00 -15.19
CA LEU A 69 -7.44 5.67 -15.98
C LEU A 69 -6.20 6.41 -15.48
N HIS A 70 -6.35 7.52 -14.75
CA HIS A 70 -5.25 8.21 -14.08
C HIS A 70 -4.81 7.52 -12.78
N LEU A 71 -5.57 6.55 -12.28
CA LEU A 71 -5.20 5.72 -11.14
C LEU A 71 -4.55 4.43 -11.65
N ALA A 72 -3.27 4.23 -11.36
CA ALA A 72 -2.61 2.99 -11.72
C ALA A 72 -3.11 1.84 -10.83
N ASP A 73 -3.35 0.68 -11.44
CA ASP A 73 -3.77 -0.53 -10.70
C ASP A 73 -2.79 -0.91 -9.58
N GLY A 74 -1.50 -0.66 -9.80
CA GLY A 74 -0.40 -0.92 -8.86
C GLY A 74 -0.15 0.18 -7.82
N GLY A 75 -0.98 1.22 -7.80
CA GLY A 75 -0.74 2.42 -7.01
C GLY A 75 -0.06 3.55 -7.77
N GLY A 76 -0.34 4.78 -7.32
CA GLY A 76 0.16 6.00 -7.93
C GLY A 76 -0.72 6.57 -9.03
N PHE A 77 -0.37 7.80 -9.39
CA PHE A 77 -1.07 8.57 -10.40
C PHE A 77 -0.29 8.58 -11.71
N ARG A 78 -1.02 8.56 -12.82
CA ARG A 78 -0.46 8.65 -14.16
C ARG A 78 -1.24 9.62 -15.04
N LEU A 79 -0.61 10.10 -16.09
CA LEU A 79 -1.22 10.96 -17.11
C LEU A 79 -0.82 10.50 -18.51
N PRO A 80 -1.61 10.83 -19.55
CA PRO A 80 -1.19 10.58 -20.92
C PRO A 80 0.14 11.26 -21.22
N GLU A 81 1.02 10.59 -21.95
CA GLU A 81 2.31 11.14 -22.36
C GLU A 81 2.18 12.47 -23.11
N SER A 82 1.14 12.60 -23.94
CA SER A 82 0.79 13.84 -24.64
C SER A 82 0.43 15.01 -23.72
N ALA A 83 0.24 14.76 -22.43
CA ALA A 83 -0.07 15.77 -21.42
C ALA A 83 1.09 16.03 -20.45
N ALA A 84 2.27 15.41 -20.66
CA ALA A 84 3.43 15.59 -19.79
C ALA A 84 3.84 17.06 -19.64
N ASP A 85 3.75 17.84 -20.71
CA ASP A 85 4.10 19.26 -20.72
C ASP A 85 3.11 20.15 -19.96
N ARG A 86 1.96 19.60 -19.52
CA ARG A 86 0.99 20.29 -18.67
C ARG A 86 1.33 20.19 -17.18
N LEU A 87 2.32 19.39 -16.80
CA LEU A 87 2.78 19.33 -15.42
C LEU A 87 3.46 20.65 -15.04
N PRO A 88 3.22 21.17 -13.82
CA PRO A 88 3.97 22.32 -13.31
C PRO A 88 5.48 22.04 -13.33
N PRO A 89 6.34 23.04 -13.59
CA PRO A 89 7.80 22.84 -13.64
C PRO A 89 8.39 22.19 -12.38
N ALA A 90 7.85 22.55 -11.21
CA ALA A 90 8.22 21.93 -9.94
C ALA A 90 7.94 20.42 -9.93
N ALA A 91 6.78 20.00 -10.46
CA ALA A 91 6.41 18.58 -10.55
C ALA A 91 7.32 17.83 -11.54
N CYS A 92 7.64 18.44 -12.69
CA CYS A 92 8.59 17.86 -13.65
C CYS A 92 9.98 17.62 -13.04
N SER A 93 10.45 18.57 -12.21
CA SER A 93 11.73 18.46 -11.52
C SER A 93 11.70 17.43 -10.38
N PHE A 94 10.61 17.39 -9.61
CA PHE A 94 10.45 16.45 -8.51
C PHE A 94 10.38 15.01 -9.00
N PHE A 95 9.48 14.73 -9.97
CA PHE A 95 9.33 13.42 -10.61
C PHE A 95 10.29 13.27 -11.80
N ALA A 96 11.56 13.64 -11.62
CA ALA A 96 12.57 13.55 -12.69
C ALA A 96 12.81 12.11 -13.14
N ASP A 97 12.65 11.14 -12.23
CA ASP A 97 12.80 9.72 -12.51
C ASP A 97 11.50 9.05 -12.98
N ARG A 98 10.42 9.78 -13.27
CA ARG A 98 9.13 9.22 -13.71
C ARG A 98 9.25 8.23 -14.88
N VAL A 99 8.37 7.23 -14.90
CA VAL A 99 8.32 6.21 -15.97
C VAL A 99 7.30 6.56 -17.05
N THR A 100 7.71 6.45 -18.31
CA THR A 100 6.79 6.42 -19.46
C THR A 100 6.62 5.00 -19.96
N ARG A 101 5.37 4.52 -20.09
CA ARG A 101 5.03 3.20 -20.63
C ARG A 101 3.65 3.21 -21.28
N GLU A 102 3.55 2.60 -22.46
CA GLU A 102 2.26 2.39 -23.16
C GLU A 102 1.46 3.71 -23.33
N GLY A 103 2.16 4.82 -23.61
CA GLY A 103 1.55 6.16 -23.76
C GLY A 103 1.13 6.84 -22.45
N TRP A 104 1.55 6.32 -21.29
CA TRP A 104 1.29 6.90 -19.97
C TRP A 104 2.59 7.29 -19.27
N VAL A 105 2.59 8.45 -18.61
CA VAL A 105 3.62 8.91 -17.69
C VAL A 105 3.14 8.68 -16.26
N TYR A 106 3.86 7.86 -15.51
CA TYR A 106 3.61 7.52 -14.11
C TYR A 106 4.38 8.49 -13.22
N LEU A 107 3.71 9.16 -12.28
CA LEU A 107 4.33 10.09 -11.34
C LEU A 107 5.03 9.35 -10.18
N ARG A 108 5.76 8.29 -10.53
CA ARG A 108 6.60 7.44 -9.68
C ARG A 108 7.73 6.87 -10.55
N GLY A 109 8.89 6.65 -9.94
CA GLY A 109 10.07 6.11 -10.59
C GLY A 109 10.82 5.11 -9.72
N PHE A 110 12.04 4.75 -10.12
CA PHE A 110 12.93 3.83 -9.39
C PHE A 110 13.05 4.21 -7.91
N SER A 111 13.19 5.51 -7.64
CA SER A 111 13.43 6.02 -6.30
C SER A 111 12.30 5.66 -5.32
N TYR A 112 11.08 5.42 -5.80
CA TYR A 112 9.92 5.07 -4.97
C TYR A 112 10.12 3.75 -4.20
N TYR A 113 10.87 2.80 -4.78
CA TYR A 113 11.19 1.51 -4.15
C TYR A 113 12.68 1.31 -3.89
N ALA A 114 13.50 2.36 -4.00
CA ALA A 114 14.94 2.25 -3.73
C ALA A 114 15.25 1.82 -2.28
N ALA A 115 14.36 2.11 -1.32
CA ALA A 115 14.54 1.61 0.04
C ALA A 115 14.24 0.11 0.18
N ASP A 116 13.59 -0.52 -0.80
CA ASP A 116 13.14 -1.90 -0.75
C ASP A 116 14.19 -2.88 -1.29
N GLU A 117 14.56 -3.87 -0.48
CA GLU A 117 15.52 -4.91 -0.89
C GLU A 117 15.10 -5.63 -2.19
N GLN A 118 13.81 -5.87 -2.40
CA GLN A 118 13.37 -6.63 -3.58
C GLN A 118 13.45 -5.82 -4.87
N MET A 119 13.74 -4.51 -4.80
CA MET A 119 14.07 -3.73 -5.99
C MET A 119 15.41 -4.14 -6.60
N TYR A 120 16.27 -4.81 -5.83
CA TYR A 120 17.64 -5.16 -6.22
C TYR A 120 17.80 -6.63 -6.59
N LEU A 121 18.92 -6.94 -7.25
CA LEU A 121 19.30 -8.33 -7.53
C LEU A 121 19.68 -9.06 -6.22
N PRO A 122 19.38 -10.37 -6.09
CA PRO A 122 19.81 -11.16 -4.94
C PRO A 122 21.33 -11.04 -4.71
N ARG A 123 21.73 -10.82 -3.44
CA ARG A 123 23.13 -10.60 -3.02
C ARG A 123 23.80 -9.33 -3.57
N ARG A 124 23.06 -8.48 -4.30
CA ARG A 124 23.51 -7.14 -4.72
C ARG A 124 22.73 -6.01 -4.08
N ALA A 125 21.68 -6.33 -3.33
CA ALA A 125 20.98 -5.32 -2.56
C ALA A 125 21.97 -4.58 -1.65
N PRO A 126 22.02 -3.24 -1.70
CA PRO A 126 22.83 -2.46 -0.77
C PRO A 126 22.45 -2.78 0.67
N SER A 127 23.32 -2.46 1.63
CA SER A 127 22.99 -2.56 3.06
C SER A 127 21.75 -1.72 3.40
N ALA A 128 21.12 -2.03 4.53
CA ALA A 128 19.95 -1.31 5.01
C ALA A 128 20.20 0.21 5.07
N GLY A 129 21.34 0.64 5.63
CA GLY A 129 21.76 2.05 5.65
C GLY A 129 21.84 2.69 4.25
N HIS A 130 22.53 2.05 3.30
CA HIS A 130 22.65 2.59 1.94
C HIS A 130 21.31 2.66 1.19
N ARG A 131 20.39 1.71 1.43
CA ARG A 131 19.04 1.81 0.87
C ARG A 131 18.24 2.95 1.51
N PHE A 132 18.45 3.20 2.80
CA PHE A 132 17.81 4.30 3.52
C PHE A 132 18.33 5.68 3.07
N ASP A 133 19.56 5.78 2.55
CA ASP A 133 20.09 7.03 2.00
C ASP A 133 19.22 7.58 0.87
N ALA A 134 18.53 6.74 0.10
CA ALA A 134 17.57 7.20 -0.91
C ALA A 134 16.46 8.10 -0.32
N ILE A 135 16.04 7.83 0.93
CA ILE A 135 15.09 8.68 1.66
C ILE A 135 15.77 9.99 2.07
N ARG A 136 16.99 9.92 2.62
CA ARG A 136 17.74 11.10 3.07
C ARG A 136 18.08 12.06 1.93
N GLU A 137 18.40 11.53 0.75
CA GLU A 137 18.68 12.35 -0.44
C GLU A 137 17.41 13.04 -0.96
N ARG A 138 16.26 12.37 -0.89
CA ARG A 138 15.00 12.89 -1.39
C ARG A 138 14.33 13.86 -0.41
N TRP A 139 14.38 13.58 0.88
CA TRP A 139 13.62 14.27 1.92
C TRP A 139 13.77 15.81 1.95
N PRO A 140 14.98 16.38 1.81
CA PRO A 140 15.18 17.84 1.81
C PRO A 140 14.38 18.56 0.71
N ARG A 141 14.02 17.85 -0.37
CA ARG A 141 13.26 18.42 -1.49
C ARG A 141 11.77 18.59 -1.15
N TYR A 142 11.24 17.86 -0.17
CA TYR A 142 9.80 17.82 0.13
C TYR A 142 9.26 19.16 0.61
N ALA A 143 9.95 19.85 1.53
CA ALA A 143 9.44 21.12 2.05
C ALA A 143 9.34 22.20 0.96
N LYS A 144 10.43 22.37 0.19
CA LYS A 144 10.46 23.32 -0.92
C LYS A 144 9.42 22.97 -2.00
N PHE A 145 9.30 21.69 -2.31
CA PHE A 145 8.34 21.24 -3.32
C PHE A 145 6.89 21.41 -2.86
N ALA A 146 6.61 21.18 -1.58
CA ALA A 146 5.29 21.38 -1.00
C ALA A 146 4.79 22.82 -1.18
N GLU A 147 5.64 23.81 -0.90
CA GLU A 147 5.31 25.22 -1.06
C GLU A 147 5.04 25.59 -2.53
N GLN A 148 5.82 25.05 -3.46
CA GLN A 148 5.71 25.35 -4.88
C GLN A 148 4.50 24.71 -5.57
N LEU A 149 4.14 23.47 -5.17
CA LEU A 149 3.08 22.71 -5.84
C LEU A 149 1.71 22.86 -5.16
N ALA A 150 1.66 23.24 -3.88
CA ALA A 150 0.38 23.37 -3.18
C ALA A 150 -0.52 24.44 -3.80
N GLU A 151 0.01 25.60 -4.19
CA GLU A 151 -0.79 26.69 -4.74
C GLU A 151 -1.61 26.26 -5.97
N PRO A 152 -1.01 25.70 -7.05
CA PRO A 152 -1.78 25.30 -8.22
C PRO A 152 -2.74 24.13 -7.94
N ALA A 153 -2.42 23.26 -6.98
CA ALA A 153 -3.29 22.16 -6.54
C ALA A 153 -4.43 22.61 -5.60
N ALA A 154 -4.26 23.75 -4.93
CA ALA A 154 -5.21 24.34 -3.99
C ALA A 154 -6.19 25.32 -4.64
N ARG A 155 -5.94 25.75 -5.89
CA ARG A 155 -6.85 26.61 -6.66
C ARG A 155 -8.26 26.01 -6.79
N HIS A 156 -9.23 26.87 -7.10
CA HIS A 156 -10.61 26.48 -7.34
C HIS A 156 -11.11 27.01 -8.70
N PRO A 157 -11.36 26.13 -9.69
CA PRO A 157 -10.98 24.72 -9.72
C PRO A 157 -9.45 24.53 -9.71
N ALA A 158 -8.95 23.45 -9.11
CA ALA A 158 -7.55 23.07 -9.23
C ALA A 158 -7.28 22.53 -10.63
N ASP A 159 -6.10 22.81 -11.21
CA ASP A 159 -5.72 22.14 -12.46
C ASP A 159 -5.59 20.62 -12.20
N TRP A 160 -6.17 19.82 -13.10
CA TRP A 160 -6.23 18.37 -12.96
C TRP A 160 -4.85 17.75 -12.76
N TYR A 161 -3.84 18.18 -13.53
CA TYR A 161 -2.50 17.60 -13.47
C TYR A 161 -1.68 18.14 -12.31
N ALA A 162 -1.85 19.40 -11.93
CA ALA A 162 -1.28 19.93 -10.70
C ALA A 162 -1.81 19.18 -9.47
N TRP A 163 -3.11 18.92 -9.43
CA TRP A 163 -3.75 18.18 -8.35
C TRP A 163 -3.31 16.70 -8.33
N LEU A 164 -3.23 16.00 -9.48
CA LEU A 164 -2.66 14.65 -9.53
C LEU A 164 -1.20 14.61 -9.07
N ALA A 165 -0.39 15.60 -9.44
CA ALA A 165 0.99 15.71 -8.98
C ALA A 165 1.08 15.94 -7.46
N TRP A 166 0.16 16.72 -6.90
CA TRP A 166 0.08 16.95 -5.46
C TRP A 166 -0.28 15.68 -4.69
N LEU A 167 -1.19 14.86 -5.21
CA LEU A 167 -1.49 13.55 -4.61
C LEU A 167 -0.32 12.58 -4.70
N ALA A 168 0.34 12.51 -5.86
CA ALA A 168 1.54 11.67 -6.03
C ALA A 168 2.68 12.08 -5.10
N PHE A 169 2.83 13.39 -4.86
CA PHE A 169 3.78 13.94 -3.90
C PHE A 169 3.48 13.48 -2.47
N LEU A 170 2.24 13.65 -2.03
CA LEU A 170 1.83 13.27 -0.68
C LEU A 170 1.93 11.75 -0.46
N GLU A 171 1.60 10.93 -1.46
CA GLU A 171 1.83 9.49 -1.40
C GLU A 171 3.31 9.14 -1.25
N ALA A 172 4.21 9.78 -2.02
CA ALA A 172 5.66 9.58 -1.88
C ALA A 172 6.18 9.99 -0.50
N ALA A 173 5.71 11.11 0.05
CA ALA A 173 6.08 11.54 1.40
C ALA A 173 5.57 10.57 2.47
N VAL A 174 4.32 10.12 2.38
CA VAL A 174 3.75 9.11 3.30
C VAL A 174 4.54 7.80 3.24
N GLN A 175 4.89 7.35 2.04
CA GLN A 175 5.65 6.12 1.82
C GLN A 175 7.03 6.14 2.49
N ASP A 176 7.74 7.27 2.39
CA ASP A 176 9.04 7.45 3.03
C ASP A 176 8.93 7.46 4.56
N VAL A 177 7.90 8.12 5.10
CA VAL A 177 7.66 8.08 6.55
C VAL A 177 7.28 6.67 6.99
N CYS A 178 6.47 5.94 6.22
CA CYS A 178 6.16 4.53 6.52
C CYS A 178 7.42 3.66 6.54
N THR A 179 8.33 3.86 5.58
CA THR A 179 9.63 3.17 5.55
C THR A 179 10.47 3.50 6.78
N ALA A 180 10.61 4.79 7.13
CA ALA A 180 11.32 5.20 8.33
C ALA A 180 10.67 4.69 9.62
N ARG A 181 9.34 4.64 9.65
CA ARG A 181 8.56 4.15 10.79
C ARG A 181 8.72 2.66 11.00
N TRP A 182 8.83 1.90 9.91
CA TRP A 182 9.23 0.50 9.94
C TRP A 182 10.64 0.35 10.54
N SER A 183 11.62 1.11 10.05
CA SER A 183 13.00 1.08 10.57
C SER A 183 13.04 1.37 12.08
N ALA A 184 12.33 2.40 12.54
CA ALA A 184 12.22 2.71 13.96
C ALA A 184 11.60 1.57 14.77
N ALA A 185 10.61 0.85 14.20
CA ALA A 185 9.97 -0.29 14.84
C ALA A 185 10.91 -1.50 14.97
N VAL A 186 11.68 -1.81 13.92
CA VAL A 186 12.64 -2.93 13.90
C VAL A 186 13.80 -2.65 14.86
N LEU A 187 14.31 -1.41 14.87
CA LEU A 187 15.40 -0.98 15.74
C LEU A 187 14.95 -0.65 17.19
N ALA A 188 13.67 -0.86 17.51
CA ALA A 188 13.06 -0.55 18.82
C ALA A 188 13.28 0.91 19.30
N ARG A 189 13.35 1.87 18.37
CA ARG A 189 13.54 3.30 18.66
C ARG A 189 12.18 3.98 18.91
N ARG A 190 11.68 3.89 20.15
CA ARG A 190 10.33 4.37 20.53
C ARG A 190 10.10 5.87 20.27
N GLU A 191 11.05 6.71 20.66
CA GLU A 191 10.94 8.16 20.47
C GLU A 191 10.90 8.55 18.99
N ALA A 192 11.71 7.90 18.16
CA ALA A 192 11.67 8.06 16.70
C ALA A 192 10.31 7.63 16.13
N ALA A 193 9.78 6.50 16.61
CA ALA A 193 8.46 6.01 16.20
C ALA A 193 7.34 7.01 16.50
N GLU A 194 7.35 7.68 17.65
CA GLU A 194 6.34 8.69 18.02
C GLU A 194 6.36 9.90 17.07
N VAL A 195 7.55 10.41 16.74
CA VAL A 195 7.71 11.52 15.79
C VAL A 195 7.20 11.13 14.39
N LEU A 196 7.51 9.91 13.96
CA LEU A 196 7.07 9.38 12.68
C LEU A 196 5.55 9.12 12.64
N ASP A 197 4.95 8.68 13.74
CA ASP A 197 3.49 8.53 13.86
C ASP A 197 2.76 9.89 13.78
N GLU A 198 3.36 10.96 14.33
CA GLU A 198 2.85 12.34 14.18
C GLU A 198 2.94 12.82 12.72
N ALA A 199 4.07 12.53 12.05
CA ALA A 199 4.25 12.86 10.64
C ALA A 199 3.26 12.10 9.74
N LEU A 200 3.07 10.79 9.95
CA LEU A 200 2.08 9.98 9.23
C LEU A 200 0.66 10.49 9.44
N ARG A 201 0.29 10.85 10.67
CA ARG A 201 -1.03 11.42 10.96
C ARG A 201 -1.26 12.73 10.21
N SER A 202 -0.24 13.57 10.14
CA SER A 202 -0.33 14.89 9.51
C SER A 202 -0.39 14.79 7.98
N LEU A 203 0.49 14.00 7.38
CA LEU A 203 0.51 13.77 5.93
C LEU A 203 -0.69 12.94 5.46
N GLY A 204 -1.10 11.92 6.22
CA GLY A 204 -2.30 11.13 5.93
C GLY A 204 -3.58 11.96 5.95
N ALA A 205 -3.69 12.91 6.89
CA ALA A 205 -4.80 13.87 6.91
C ALA A 205 -4.78 14.82 5.71
N LEU A 206 -3.61 15.34 5.33
CA LEU A 206 -3.47 16.16 4.12
C LEU A 206 -3.83 15.38 2.85
N LEU A 207 -3.43 14.11 2.76
CA LEU A 207 -3.77 13.24 1.65
C LEU A 207 -5.28 12.98 1.57
N ALA A 208 -5.94 12.72 2.70
CA ALA A 208 -7.40 12.60 2.77
C ALA A 208 -8.12 13.89 2.37
N GLU A 209 -7.64 15.05 2.84
CA GLU A 209 -8.20 16.35 2.44
C GLU A 209 -8.02 16.62 0.94
N ALA A 210 -6.86 16.30 0.39
CA ALA A 210 -6.56 16.56 -1.00
C ALA A 210 -7.30 15.64 -1.98
N ALA A 211 -7.50 14.39 -1.60
CA ALA A 211 -8.17 13.39 -2.42
C ALA A 211 -9.63 13.19 -2.01
N TRP A 212 -9.83 12.52 -0.87
CA TRP A 212 -11.15 12.04 -0.43
C TRP A 212 -12.17 13.16 -0.30
N ASN A 213 -11.79 14.28 0.32
CA ASN A 213 -12.73 15.38 0.51
C ASN A 213 -13.19 16.03 -0.79
N ARG A 214 -12.41 15.87 -1.87
CA ARG A 214 -12.78 16.31 -3.22
C ARG A 214 -13.52 15.22 -4.03
N TRP A 215 -13.30 13.94 -3.72
CA TRP A 215 -13.93 12.79 -4.40
C TRP A 215 -15.29 12.39 -3.86
N GLN A 216 -15.59 12.70 -2.61
CA GLN A 216 -16.75 12.11 -1.97
C GLN A 216 -18.08 12.75 -2.45
N PRO A 217 -19.13 11.96 -2.68
CA PRO A 217 -20.47 12.47 -2.96
C PRO A 217 -21.00 13.36 -1.83
N THR A 218 -21.85 14.33 -2.20
CA THR A 218 -22.61 15.15 -1.26
C THR A 218 -23.40 14.25 -0.30
N GLY A 219 -23.15 14.40 1.01
CA GLY A 219 -23.84 13.62 2.06
C GLY A 219 -23.01 12.54 2.74
N LEU A 220 -21.79 12.24 2.28
CA LEU A 220 -20.85 11.47 3.11
C LEU A 220 -20.25 12.36 4.22
N PRO A 221 -19.98 11.82 5.42
CA PRO A 221 -19.36 12.59 6.48
C PRO A 221 -17.95 13.01 6.07
N SER A 222 -17.73 14.32 5.93
CA SER A 222 -16.46 14.88 5.51
C SER A 222 -15.70 15.52 6.67
N ALA A 223 -14.37 15.41 6.65
CA ALA A 223 -13.53 16.33 7.41
C ALA A 223 -13.57 17.74 6.79
N VAL A 224 -13.12 18.74 7.55
CA VAL A 224 -12.90 20.09 7.02
C VAL A 224 -11.72 20.05 6.04
N CYS A 225 -11.90 20.60 4.84
CA CYS A 225 -10.84 20.76 3.86
C CYS A 225 -10.35 22.21 3.89
N ASP A 226 -9.04 22.41 4.05
CA ASP A 226 -8.41 23.74 4.01
C ASP A 226 -7.28 23.78 2.96
N PRO A 227 -7.62 23.93 1.66
CA PRO A 227 -6.63 23.95 0.60
C PRO A 227 -5.58 25.06 0.74
N ALA A 228 -5.96 26.20 1.32
CA ALA A 228 -5.07 27.35 1.46
C ALA A 228 -3.87 27.06 2.38
N SER A 229 -4.03 26.16 3.37
CA SER A 229 -2.95 25.79 4.28
C SER A 229 -2.15 24.57 3.87
N TRP A 230 -2.51 23.86 2.79
CA TRP A 230 -1.85 22.61 2.39
C TRP A 230 -0.35 22.73 2.24
N GLY A 231 0.14 23.76 1.54
CA GLY A 231 1.57 23.98 1.32
C GLY A 231 2.32 24.20 2.64
N ALA A 232 1.82 25.11 3.47
CA ALA A 232 2.43 25.43 4.77
C ALA A 232 2.40 24.22 5.73
N ARG A 233 1.31 23.45 5.76
CA ARG A 233 1.19 22.26 6.62
C ARG A 233 2.13 21.15 6.17
N ALA A 234 2.18 20.85 4.87
CA ALA A 234 3.10 19.86 4.33
C ALA A 234 4.56 20.28 4.57
N ALA A 235 4.91 21.53 4.24
CA ALA A 235 6.25 22.07 4.45
C ALA A 235 6.68 22.03 5.92
N LYS A 236 5.78 22.40 6.85
CA LYS A 236 6.02 22.32 8.29
C LYS A 236 6.34 20.90 8.76
N VAL A 237 5.63 19.89 8.26
CA VAL A 237 5.89 18.48 8.62
C VAL A 237 7.22 18.04 8.01
N THR A 238 7.40 18.24 6.71
CA THR A 238 8.57 17.73 5.99
C THR A 238 9.87 18.47 6.30
N GLY A 239 9.78 19.73 6.71
CA GLY A 239 10.91 20.56 7.15
C GLY A 239 11.05 20.63 8.68
N GLY A 240 10.28 19.84 9.43
CA GLY A 240 10.29 19.89 10.89
C GLY A 240 11.62 19.36 11.46
N PRO A 241 12.33 20.13 12.32
CA PRO A 241 13.67 19.76 12.79
C PRO A 241 13.70 18.40 13.51
N ARG A 242 12.68 18.11 14.34
CA ARG A 242 12.55 16.83 15.04
C ARG A 242 12.48 15.63 14.08
N LEU A 243 11.79 15.78 12.95
CA LEU A 243 11.69 14.70 11.97
C LEU A 243 13.01 14.51 11.23
N LEU A 244 13.68 15.60 10.87
CA LEU A 244 15.02 15.54 10.25
C LEU A 244 16.04 14.86 11.16
N GLU A 245 16.07 15.22 12.44
CA GLU A 245 16.91 14.58 13.47
C GLU A 245 16.63 13.07 13.57
N VAL A 246 15.35 12.68 13.52
CA VAL A 246 14.96 11.26 13.52
C VAL A 246 15.45 10.54 12.27
N LEU A 247 15.32 11.13 11.08
CA LEU A 247 15.78 10.52 9.84
C LEU A 247 17.30 10.34 9.82
N ASP A 248 18.06 11.35 10.28
CA ASP A 248 19.51 11.26 10.39
C ASP A 248 19.95 10.24 11.44
N GLY A 249 19.28 10.21 12.60
CA GLY A 249 19.55 9.23 13.66
C GLY A 249 19.27 7.80 13.22
N LEU A 250 18.19 7.57 12.46
CA LEU A 250 17.88 6.26 11.88
C LEU A 250 18.93 5.83 10.87
N ALA A 251 19.40 6.71 9.99
CA ALA A 251 20.43 6.36 9.03
C ALA A 251 21.75 5.97 9.69
N GLY A 252 22.16 6.70 10.74
CA GLY A 252 23.32 6.31 11.54
C GLY A 252 23.15 4.92 12.14
N ALA A 253 22.01 4.66 12.76
CA ALA A 253 21.71 3.36 13.38
C ALA A 253 21.65 2.22 12.35
N LEU A 254 21.13 2.46 11.13
CA LEU A 254 21.01 1.46 10.07
C LEU A 254 22.35 1.06 9.43
N CYS A 255 23.41 1.83 9.69
CA CYS A 255 24.78 1.50 9.29
C CYS A 255 25.55 0.71 10.36
N GLU A 256 24.97 0.49 11.55
CA GLU A 256 25.64 -0.23 12.63
C GLU A 256 25.84 -1.73 12.27
N PRO A 257 26.95 -2.34 12.71
CA PRO A 257 27.18 -3.77 12.53
C PRO A 257 26.05 -4.62 13.12
N GLY A 258 25.55 -5.60 12.37
CA GLY A 258 24.51 -6.52 12.82
C GLY A 258 23.08 -6.10 12.51
N VAL A 259 22.86 -4.91 11.92
CA VAL A 259 21.55 -4.53 11.38
C VAL A 259 21.20 -5.41 10.17
N GLY A 260 20.06 -6.08 10.26
CA GLY A 260 19.53 -6.93 9.19
C GLY A 260 19.03 -6.12 7.99
N ALA A 261 19.04 -6.75 6.81
CA ALA A 261 18.50 -6.12 5.60
C ALA A 261 17.00 -5.80 5.73
N ASP A 262 16.26 -6.59 6.49
CA ASP A 262 14.84 -6.39 6.80
C ASP A 262 14.55 -5.13 7.62
N ALA A 263 15.56 -4.45 8.17
CA ALA A 263 15.38 -3.20 8.92
C ALA A 263 14.91 -2.03 8.04
N VAL A 264 15.04 -2.12 6.71
CA VAL A 264 14.55 -1.09 5.77
C VAL A 264 13.80 -1.77 4.63
N ARG A 265 12.56 -1.33 4.42
CA ARG A 265 11.71 -1.74 3.32
C ARG A 265 10.73 -0.64 2.94
N ALA A 266 10.32 -0.63 1.68
CA ALA A 266 9.14 0.09 1.27
C ALA A 266 7.88 -0.64 1.74
N ILE A 267 6.81 0.10 2.02
CA ILE A 267 5.48 -0.46 2.28
C ILE A 267 4.75 -0.60 0.94
N ARG A 268 4.06 -1.70 0.70
CA ARG A 268 3.46 -1.98 -0.63
C ARG A 268 1.97 -2.12 -0.49
N GLU A 269 1.23 -1.74 -1.53
CA GLU A 269 -0.22 -1.89 -1.71
C GLU A 269 -1.10 -1.09 -0.73
N GLY A 270 -0.80 -1.02 0.57
CA GLY A 270 -1.59 -0.22 1.51
C GLY A 270 -1.12 1.22 1.71
N ASP A 271 -0.14 1.67 0.93
CA ASP A 271 0.16 3.09 0.65
C ASP A 271 -0.64 3.64 -0.55
N VAL A 272 -1.47 2.80 -1.19
CA VAL A 272 -2.26 3.17 -2.36
C VAL A 272 -3.55 3.87 -1.94
N LEU A 273 -3.57 5.19 -2.09
CA LEU A 273 -4.65 6.04 -1.60
C LEU A 273 -6.04 5.60 -2.10
N TRP A 274 -6.16 5.25 -3.38
CA TRP A 274 -7.46 4.90 -3.94
C TRP A 274 -8.03 3.62 -3.31
N GLN A 275 -7.18 2.66 -2.92
CA GLN A 275 -7.63 1.43 -2.26
C GLN A 275 -8.08 1.73 -0.82
N VAL A 276 -7.30 2.55 -0.09
CA VAL A 276 -7.63 3.04 1.25
C VAL A 276 -8.97 3.78 1.26
N ALA A 277 -9.16 4.70 0.30
CA ALA A 277 -10.39 5.46 0.12
C ALA A 277 -11.58 4.57 -0.28
N ALA A 278 -11.37 3.59 -1.16
CA ALA A 278 -12.42 2.67 -1.59
C ALA A 278 -12.89 1.77 -0.44
N ALA A 279 -11.95 1.27 0.38
CA ALA A 279 -12.26 0.51 1.58
C ALA A 279 -13.02 1.38 2.60
N PHE A 280 -12.61 2.63 2.79
CA PHE A 280 -13.34 3.57 3.66
C PHE A 280 -14.79 3.77 3.18
N ALA A 281 -14.97 4.12 1.89
CA ALA A 281 -16.27 4.37 1.29
C ALA A 281 -17.25 3.20 1.40
N SER A 282 -16.74 1.97 1.31
CA SER A 282 -17.54 0.75 1.30
C SER A 282 -17.81 0.19 2.69
N ARG A 283 -16.97 0.49 3.68
CA ARG A 283 -17.03 -0.13 5.02
C ARG A 283 -17.41 0.82 6.13
N TRP A 284 -16.92 2.06 6.10
CA TRP A 284 -17.11 3.00 7.20
C TRP A 284 -18.59 3.30 7.48
N PRO A 285 -19.47 3.53 6.49
CA PRO A 285 -20.88 3.79 6.77
C PRO A 285 -21.55 2.67 7.59
N ALA A 286 -21.38 1.41 7.17
CA ALA A 286 -21.95 0.26 7.88
C ALA A 286 -21.37 0.09 9.29
N LEU A 287 -20.08 0.41 9.47
CA LEU A 287 -19.44 0.36 10.78
C LEU A 287 -19.96 1.46 11.72
N ALA A 288 -20.09 2.68 11.21
CA ALA A 288 -20.61 3.82 11.94
C ALA A 288 -22.08 3.61 12.32
N ASP A 289 -22.89 3.04 11.44
CA ASP A 289 -24.30 2.74 11.71
C ASP A 289 -24.46 1.64 12.77
N ALA A 290 -23.59 0.62 12.75
CA ALA A 290 -23.60 -0.45 13.75
C ALA A 290 -23.11 0.01 15.13
N HIS A 291 -22.26 1.05 15.18
CA HIS A 291 -21.59 1.51 16.40
C HIS A 291 -21.52 3.05 16.49
N PRO A 292 -22.67 3.76 16.50
CA PRO A 292 -22.71 5.22 16.33
C PRO A 292 -21.96 6.00 17.40
N ASP A 293 -21.94 5.47 18.63
CA ASP A 293 -21.39 6.15 19.81
C ASP A 293 -20.13 5.52 20.37
N ARG A 294 -19.61 4.45 19.75
CA ARG A 294 -18.45 3.74 20.27
C ARG A 294 -17.14 4.41 19.85
N PRO A 295 -16.15 4.49 20.74
CA PRO A 295 -14.80 4.84 20.34
C PRO A 295 -14.23 3.75 19.43
N VAL A 296 -13.45 4.17 18.43
CA VAL A 296 -12.89 3.28 17.41
C VAL A 296 -11.38 3.20 17.57
N LEU A 297 -10.84 1.99 17.50
CA LEU A 297 -9.41 1.75 17.42
C LEU A 297 -9.07 1.28 16.01
N LEU A 298 -8.41 2.11 15.21
CA LEU A 298 -7.87 1.73 13.92
C LEU A 298 -6.49 1.10 14.12
N VAL A 299 -6.39 -0.21 13.90
CA VAL A 299 -5.13 -0.95 13.99
C VAL A 299 -4.62 -1.21 12.58
N SER A 300 -3.60 -0.47 12.17
CA SER A 300 -2.99 -0.61 10.85
C SER A 300 -1.90 -1.69 10.87
N GLU A 301 -1.85 -2.54 9.85
CA GLU A 301 -0.82 -3.56 9.68
C GLU A 301 0.49 -2.89 9.15
N ALA A 302 1.63 -3.16 9.79
CA ALA A 302 2.89 -2.47 9.54
C ALA A 302 3.60 -2.86 8.24
N PHE A 303 3.30 -4.03 7.67
CA PHE A 303 3.96 -4.56 6.48
C PHE A 303 3.32 -4.03 5.20
N GLY A 304 2.02 -3.73 5.25
CA GLY A 304 1.27 -3.32 4.07
C GLY A 304 0.42 -2.07 4.23
N ALA A 305 -0.25 -1.88 5.37
CA ALA A 305 -1.33 -0.90 5.52
C ALA A 305 -1.04 0.22 6.54
N MET A 306 0.23 0.50 6.84
CA MET A 306 0.64 1.42 7.91
C MET A 306 0.01 2.82 7.79
N ALA A 307 -0.19 3.32 6.57
CA ALA A 307 -0.81 4.62 6.30
C ALA A 307 -2.34 4.61 6.39
N ALA A 308 -3.00 3.45 6.32
CA ALA A 308 -4.45 3.35 6.18
C ALA A 308 -5.20 3.97 7.37
N GLY A 309 -4.80 3.68 8.61
CA GLY A 309 -5.38 4.26 9.82
C GLY A 309 -5.26 5.78 9.88
N PRO A 310 -4.04 6.35 9.75
CA PRO A 310 -3.83 7.79 9.63
C PRO A 310 -4.68 8.48 8.55
N VAL A 311 -4.78 7.87 7.37
CA VAL A 311 -5.58 8.40 6.26
C VAL A 311 -7.07 8.34 6.57
N TRP A 312 -7.58 7.21 7.08
CA TRP A 312 -8.98 7.07 7.51
C TRP A 312 -9.33 8.10 8.58
N ALA A 313 -8.50 8.28 9.61
CA ALA A 313 -8.71 9.32 10.62
C ALA A 313 -8.77 10.74 10.03
N GLY A 314 -8.07 10.98 8.91
CA GLY A 314 -8.16 12.21 8.13
C GLY A 314 -9.44 12.37 7.33
N MET A 315 -10.07 11.27 6.93
CA MET A 315 -11.37 11.24 6.22
C MET A 315 -12.55 11.45 7.20
N LEU A 316 -12.36 11.16 8.48
CA LEU A 316 -13.41 11.27 9.50
C LEU A 316 -13.79 12.71 9.85
N PRO A 317 -15.09 13.00 10.08
CA PRO A 317 -15.52 14.25 10.69
C PRO A 317 -14.86 14.49 12.05
N PRO A 318 -14.70 15.75 12.48
CA PRO A 318 -14.03 16.09 13.74
C PRO A 318 -14.54 15.33 14.97
N GLY A 319 -15.86 15.14 15.10
CA GLY A 319 -16.47 14.43 16.23
C GLY A 319 -16.22 12.91 16.24
N GLN A 320 -16.08 12.27 15.08
CA GLN A 320 -15.69 10.86 15.01
C GLN A 320 -14.17 10.71 15.17
N ARG A 321 -13.41 11.62 14.56
CA ARG A 321 -11.95 11.66 14.64
C ARG A 321 -11.45 11.78 16.09
N SER A 322 -12.09 12.61 16.92
CA SER A 322 -11.71 12.78 18.33
C SER A 322 -11.92 11.52 19.19
N ARG A 323 -12.79 10.60 18.75
CA ARG A 323 -13.04 9.30 19.40
C ARG A 323 -12.28 8.14 18.75
N THR A 324 -11.40 8.45 17.80
CA THR A 324 -10.64 7.44 17.05
C THR A 324 -9.20 7.40 17.53
N ARG A 325 -8.77 6.24 18.01
CA ARG A 325 -7.37 5.94 18.36
C ARG A 325 -6.70 5.21 17.20
N LEU A 326 -5.40 5.43 17.06
CA LEU A 326 -4.57 4.75 16.08
C LEU A 326 -3.61 3.80 16.80
N ALA A 327 -3.43 2.60 16.26
CA ALA A 327 -2.41 1.66 16.69
C ALA A 327 -1.77 1.00 15.46
N LEU A 328 -0.57 0.47 15.67
CA LEU A 328 0.18 -0.26 14.67
C LEU A 328 0.32 -1.72 15.12
N ALA A 329 -0.21 -2.64 14.32
CA ALA A 329 0.08 -4.06 14.43
C ALA A 329 1.33 -4.37 13.63
N ARG A 330 2.24 -5.13 14.21
CA ARG A 330 3.37 -5.72 13.49
C ARG A 330 3.13 -7.20 13.53
N CYS A 331 2.27 -7.71 12.66
CA CYS A 331 1.99 -9.14 12.65
C CYS A 331 1.77 -9.56 11.22
N SER A 332 2.67 -10.37 10.68
CA SER A 332 2.45 -11.00 9.39
C SER A 332 2.76 -12.49 9.48
N VAL A 333 1.73 -13.30 9.24
CA VAL A 333 1.88 -14.75 9.16
C VAL A 333 2.71 -15.13 7.95
N HIS A 334 2.44 -14.49 6.81
CA HIS A 334 3.18 -14.75 5.57
C HIS A 334 4.67 -14.41 5.73
N GLU A 335 5.00 -13.28 6.35
CA GLU A 335 6.41 -12.87 6.49
C GLU A 335 7.15 -13.76 7.50
N ALA A 336 6.43 -14.26 8.52
CA ALA A 336 6.94 -15.26 9.45
C ALA A 336 7.17 -16.62 8.76
N GLU A 337 6.21 -17.10 7.97
CA GLU A 337 6.31 -18.35 7.21
C GLU A 337 7.43 -18.28 6.16
N MET A 338 7.62 -17.12 5.53
CA MET A 338 8.67 -16.88 4.54
C MET A 338 10.04 -16.58 5.17
N SER A 339 10.14 -16.47 6.50
CA SER A 339 11.37 -16.12 7.24
C SER A 339 12.05 -14.85 6.71
N ARG A 340 11.26 -13.87 6.24
CA ARG A 340 11.76 -12.64 5.60
C ARG A 340 12.16 -11.55 6.61
N VAL A 341 11.68 -11.66 7.84
CA VAL A 341 11.93 -10.67 8.91
C VAL A 341 12.42 -11.39 10.16
N SER A 342 13.47 -10.83 10.78
CA SER A 342 14.17 -11.39 11.92
C SER A 342 13.44 -11.16 13.26
N GLY A 343 13.59 -12.11 14.20
CA GLY A 343 13.32 -11.88 15.63
C GLY A 343 11.90 -11.43 16.01
N THR A 344 11.81 -10.34 16.78
CA THR A 344 10.58 -9.75 17.35
C THR A 344 9.96 -8.67 16.47
N ALA A 345 10.58 -8.34 15.34
CA ALA A 345 10.14 -7.25 14.45
C ALA A 345 8.73 -7.47 13.87
N TRP A 346 8.29 -8.72 13.75
CA TRP A 346 6.97 -9.12 13.29
C TRP A 346 5.99 -9.46 14.43
N ARG A 347 6.30 -9.13 15.69
CA ARG A 347 5.41 -9.37 16.83
C ARG A 347 4.74 -8.08 17.31
N THR A 348 3.41 -8.06 17.27
CA THR A 348 2.58 -7.04 17.91
C THR A 348 2.70 -7.19 19.42
N GLY A 349 3.00 -6.10 20.12
CA GLY A 349 2.87 -6.06 21.58
C GLY A 349 1.40 -6.07 22.01
N SER A 350 1.13 -5.98 23.31
CA SER A 350 -0.25 -5.81 23.79
C SER A 350 -0.87 -4.53 23.25
N VAL A 351 -2.10 -4.63 22.73
CA VAL A 351 -2.88 -3.49 22.23
C VAL A 351 -4.15 -3.36 23.06
N ASP A 352 -4.23 -2.31 23.87
CA ASP A 352 -5.41 -2.03 24.70
C ASP A 352 -6.61 -1.62 23.83
N ALA A 353 -7.66 -2.43 23.91
CA ALA A 353 -8.87 -2.32 23.12
C ALA A 353 -10.14 -2.24 23.98
N ASP A 354 -10.01 -2.01 25.29
CA ASP A 354 -11.15 -2.03 26.21
C ASP A 354 -12.27 -1.08 25.76
N ASN A 355 -13.49 -1.60 25.68
CA ASN A 355 -14.70 -0.88 25.27
C ASN A 355 -14.66 -0.20 23.88
N GLN A 356 -13.70 -0.56 23.02
CA GLN A 356 -13.53 0.02 21.69
C GLN A 356 -14.01 -0.93 20.59
N VAL A 357 -14.44 -0.35 19.47
CA VAL A 357 -14.59 -1.09 18.21
C VAL A 357 -13.24 -1.12 17.52
N VAL A 358 -12.65 -2.31 17.40
CA VAL A 358 -11.36 -2.50 16.75
C VAL A 358 -11.55 -2.74 15.27
N VAL A 359 -10.88 -1.95 14.44
CA VAL A 359 -10.83 -2.13 12.98
C VAL A 359 -9.40 -2.47 12.61
N HIS A 360 -9.17 -3.72 12.25
CA HIS A 360 -7.90 -4.18 11.71
C HIS A 360 -7.83 -3.84 10.22
N LEU A 361 -6.92 -2.94 9.85
CA LEU A 361 -6.66 -2.51 8.48
C LEU A 361 -5.45 -3.25 7.94
N ASP A 362 -5.67 -4.02 6.87
CA ASP A 362 -4.66 -4.91 6.26
C ASP A 362 -4.60 -4.63 4.75
N ASP A 363 -3.43 -4.73 4.11
CA ASP A 363 -3.29 -4.40 2.68
C ASP A 363 -3.92 -5.46 1.79
N SER A 364 -3.72 -6.73 2.15
CA SER A 364 -4.22 -7.88 1.43
C SER A 364 -4.56 -9.01 2.40
N VAL A 365 -5.71 -9.64 2.20
CA VAL A 365 -6.06 -10.84 2.96
C VAL A 365 -6.04 -12.10 2.10
N PHE A 366 -5.38 -13.14 2.64
CA PHE A 366 -5.39 -14.50 2.11
C PHE A 366 -6.02 -15.48 3.10
N THR A 367 -5.34 -15.83 4.21
CA THR A 367 -5.85 -16.81 5.19
C THR A 367 -6.59 -16.22 6.38
N GLY A 368 -6.52 -14.91 6.60
CA GLY A 368 -7.02 -14.26 7.82
C GLY A 368 -6.24 -14.59 9.10
N ARG A 369 -5.16 -15.39 9.02
CA ARG A 369 -4.37 -15.77 10.20
C ARG A 369 -3.65 -14.59 10.84
N THR A 370 -3.24 -13.60 10.05
CA THR A 370 -2.70 -12.32 10.56
C THR A 370 -3.71 -11.63 11.49
N HIS A 371 -4.97 -11.54 11.05
CA HIS A 371 -6.05 -11.01 11.88
C HIS A 371 -6.28 -11.84 13.15
N ALA A 372 -6.27 -13.18 13.05
CA ALA A 372 -6.42 -14.05 14.22
C ALA A 372 -5.29 -13.83 15.26
N ARG A 373 -4.04 -13.66 14.82
CA ARG A 373 -2.92 -13.31 15.70
C ARG A 373 -3.06 -11.93 16.31
N LEU A 374 -3.53 -10.94 15.55
CA LEU A 374 -3.82 -9.62 16.12
C LEU A 374 -4.84 -9.72 17.25
N ARG A 375 -5.92 -10.51 17.09
CA ARG A 375 -6.92 -10.70 18.15
C ARG A 375 -6.31 -11.24 19.45
N GLN A 376 -5.28 -12.08 19.37
CA GLN A 376 -4.57 -12.59 20.54
C GLN A 376 -3.70 -11.53 21.24
N ALA A 377 -3.31 -10.48 20.51
CA ALA A 377 -2.55 -9.36 21.05
C ALA A 377 -3.43 -8.24 21.64
N LEU A 378 -4.75 -8.29 21.43
CA LEU A 378 -5.68 -7.36 22.04
C LEU A 378 -5.82 -7.64 23.54
N THR A 379 -5.85 -6.59 24.35
CA THR A 379 -6.12 -6.65 25.79
C THR A 379 -7.38 -5.85 26.14
N GLY A 380 -8.01 -6.14 27.27
CA GLY A 380 -9.31 -5.59 27.65
C GLY A 380 -10.48 -6.36 27.01
N ASP A 381 -11.70 -5.81 27.11
CA ASP A 381 -12.89 -6.38 26.46
C ASP A 381 -13.34 -5.49 25.28
N PRO A 382 -12.91 -5.78 24.04
CA PRO A 382 -13.31 -4.99 22.88
C PRO A 382 -14.80 -5.17 22.56
N ALA A 383 -15.50 -4.07 22.30
CA ALA A 383 -16.93 -4.10 21.97
C ALA A 383 -17.20 -4.86 20.67
N ALA A 384 -16.31 -4.75 19.69
CA ALA A 384 -16.31 -5.51 18.46
C ALA A 384 -14.92 -5.50 17.83
N VAL A 385 -14.63 -6.49 16.98
CA VAL A 385 -13.36 -6.57 16.25
C VAL A 385 -13.62 -7.00 14.82
N TYR A 386 -13.25 -6.14 13.87
CA TYR A 386 -13.48 -6.31 12.44
C TYR A 386 -12.16 -6.38 11.67
N LEU A 387 -12.14 -7.17 10.60
CA LEU A 387 -11.12 -7.10 9.56
C LEU A 387 -11.64 -6.25 8.40
N VAL A 388 -10.87 -5.25 8.00
CA VAL A 388 -11.09 -4.48 6.78
C VAL A 388 -9.84 -4.57 5.91
N PRO A 389 -9.79 -5.52 4.97
CA PRO A 389 -8.73 -5.60 3.99
C PRO A 389 -8.93 -4.52 2.91
N LEU A 390 -7.83 -3.92 2.44
CA LEU A 390 -7.85 -3.05 1.27
C LEU A 390 -8.05 -3.86 -0.02
N THR A 391 -7.42 -5.05 -0.07
CA THR A 391 -7.51 -5.97 -1.19
C THR A 391 -7.78 -7.41 -0.77
N LEU A 392 -8.29 -8.23 -1.71
CA LEU A 392 -8.56 -9.66 -1.50
C LEU A 392 -7.73 -10.52 -2.45
N ASP A 393 -6.95 -11.46 -1.91
CA ASP A 393 -6.19 -12.41 -2.70
C ASP A 393 -7.09 -13.48 -3.33
N VAL A 394 -7.44 -13.25 -4.60
CA VAL A 394 -8.15 -14.21 -5.45
C VAL A 394 -7.21 -14.94 -6.42
N GLY A 395 -5.93 -14.56 -6.43
CA GLY A 395 -4.91 -15.07 -7.35
C GLY A 395 -4.28 -16.35 -6.82
N THR A 396 -3.88 -16.37 -5.54
CA THR A 396 -3.21 -17.53 -4.92
C THR A 396 -4.09 -18.77 -4.93
N PRO A 397 -5.39 -18.71 -4.54
CA PRO A 397 -6.26 -19.88 -4.64
C PRO A 397 -6.42 -20.44 -6.05
N PHE A 398 -6.19 -19.63 -7.08
CA PHE A 398 -6.33 -20.01 -8.48
C PHE A 398 -5.03 -20.49 -9.12
N ASN A 399 -3.90 -19.82 -8.81
CA ASN A 399 -2.60 -20.07 -9.45
C ASN A 399 -1.67 -20.94 -8.61
N HIS A 400 -1.87 -20.96 -7.29
CA HIS A 400 -1.03 -21.63 -6.30
C HIS A 400 -1.87 -22.36 -5.23
N PRO A 401 -2.84 -23.22 -5.61
CA PRO A 401 -3.70 -23.92 -4.66
C PRO A 401 -2.91 -24.79 -3.67
N GLU A 402 -1.69 -25.20 -4.03
CA GLU A 402 -0.77 -25.90 -3.16
C GLU A 402 -0.47 -25.15 -1.86
N GLU A 403 -0.41 -23.81 -1.88
CA GLU A 403 -0.17 -22.99 -0.69
C GLU A 403 -1.31 -23.09 0.33
N ILE A 404 -2.54 -23.34 -0.11
CA ILE A 404 -3.70 -23.57 0.77
C ILE A 404 -3.66 -24.98 1.34
N THR A 405 -3.35 -25.97 0.50
CA THR A 405 -3.31 -27.38 0.95
C THR A 405 -2.13 -27.66 1.88
N ALA A 406 -0.99 -26.98 1.69
CA ALA A 406 0.20 -27.10 2.54
C ALA A 406 -0.08 -26.69 4.00
N VAL A 407 -1.06 -25.81 4.20
CA VAL A 407 -1.50 -25.38 5.53
C VAL A 407 -2.70 -26.16 6.06
N GLY A 408 -3.03 -27.30 5.43
CA GLY A 408 -4.02 -28.29 5.88
C GLY A 408 -5.47 -27.94 5.56
N HIS A 409 -5.72 -26.98 4.67
CA HIS A 409 -7.07 -26.57 4.31
C HIS A 409 -7.47 -27.07 2.92
N ASP A 410 -8.73 -27.48 2.79
CA ASP A 410 -9.40 -27.55 1.49
C ASP A 410 -9.64 -26.14 0.94
N VAL A 411 -9.50 -25.96 -0.38
CA VAL A 411 -9.68 -24.66 -1.04
C VAL A 411 -11.10 -24.14 -0.86
N GLY A 412 -12.13 -24.99 -0.97
CA GLY A 412 -13.52 -24.61 -0.76
C GLY A 412 -13.79 -24.13 0.67
N ALA A 413 -13.32 -24.89 1.66
CA ALA A 413 -13.42 -24.54 3.07
C ALA A 413 -12.66 -23.25 3.41
N HIS A 414 -11.47 -23.06 2.85
CA HIS A 414 -10.68 -21.83 2.98
C HIS A 414 -11.45 -20.62 2.45
N LEU A 415 -12.00 -20.71 1.24
CA LEU A 415 -12.78 -19.62 0.64
C LEU A 415 -14.07 -19.34 1.41
N ALA A 416 -14.70 -20.34 2.03
CA ALA A 416 -15.89 -20.14 2.86
C ALA A 416 -15.56 -19.40 4.17
N ALA A 417 -14.48 -19.79 4.85
CA ALA A 417 -14.01 -19.11 6.04
C ALA A 417 -13.63 -17.64 5.72
N LEU A 418 -12.92 -17.43 4.61
CA LEU A 418 -12.50 -16.10 4.20
C LEU A 418 -13.69 -15.19 3.88
N ASP A 419 -14.71 -15.68 3.17
CA ASP A 419 -15.92 -14.91 2.82
C ASP A 419 -16.58 -14.31 4.07
N SER A 420 -16.76 -15.13 5.12
CA SER A 420 -17.39 -14.70 6.36
C SER A 420 -16.60 -13.59 7.06
N VAL A 421 -15.26 -13.66 7.03
CA VAL A 421 -14.40 -12.68 7.70
C VAL A 421 -14.39 -11.37 6.92
N VAL A 422 -14.23 -11.41 5.59
CA VAL A 422 -14.10 -10.18 4.77
C VAL A 422 -15.43 -9.47 4.54
N ARG A 423 -16.56 -10.15 4.74
CA ARG A 423 -17.91 -9.58 4.65
C ARG A 423 -18.48 -9.13 6.00
N ALA A 424 -17.75 -9.32 7.11
CA ALA A 424 -18.24 -9.05 8.46
C ALA A 424 -18.74 -7.61 8.67
N VAL A 425 -18.24 -6.64 7.89
CA VAL A 425 -18.70 -5.26 7.89
C VAL A 425 -19.42 -4.95 6.59
N GLY A 426 -20.73 -4.68 6.65
CA GLY A 426 -21.52 -4.24 5.50
C GLY A 426 -21.79 -5.30 4.43
N GLY A 427 -21.37 -6.57 4.61
CA GLY A 427 -21.72 -7.67 3.72
C GLY A 427 -21.02 -7.70 2.35
N VAL A 428 -20.06 -6.80 2.11
CA VAL A 428 -19.39 -6.64 0.80
C VAL A 428 -17.97 -7.25 0.79
N LEU A 429 -17.41 -7.51 -0.39
CA LEU A 429 -15.97 -7.77 -0.55
C LEU A 429 -15.15 -6.47 -0.58
N PRO A 430 -13.82 -6.52 -0.35
CA PRO A 430 -12.94 -5.41 -0.66
C PRO A 430 -13.11 -4.97 -2.13
N PRO A 431 -13.04 -3.67 -2.44
CA PRO A 431 -13.34 -3.17 -3.79
C PRO A 431 -12.21 -3.43 -4.80
N ALA A 432 -11.07 -3.96 -4.34
CA ALA A 432 -9.91 -4.25 -5.15
C ALA A 432 -9.47 -5.72 -4.97
N PRO A 433 -9.18 -6.44 -6.06
CA PRO A 433 -8.42 -7.68 -5.95
C PRO A 433 -6.98 -7.34 -5.56
N SER A 434 -6.37 -8.22 -4.79
CA SER A 434 -4.95 -8.15 -4.48
C SER A 434 -4.12 -8.14 -5.76
N LEU A 435 -3.01 -7.42 -5.72
CA LEU A 435 -2.02 -7.52 -6.80
C LEU A 435 -1.18 -8.80 -6.64
N TRP A 436 -1.19 -9.39 -5.44
CA TRP A 436 -0.59 -10.67 -5.15
C TRP A 436 -1.16 -11.77 -6.05
N ALA A 437 -0.27 -12.59 -6.57
CA ALA A 437 -0.58 -13.79 -7.36
C ALA A 437 -1.46 -13.60 -8.62
N ARG A 438 -1.61 -12.38 -9.18
CA ARG A 438 -2.15 -12.24 -10.56
C ARG A 438 -1.21 -12.93 -11.55
N ARG A 439 -1.76 -13.63 -12.55
CA ARG A 439 -1.02 -14.46 -13.54
C ARG A 439 0.33 -13.81 -13.90
N LYS A 440 1.41 -14.40 -13.40
CA LYS A 440 2.80 -14.09 -13.76
C LYS A 440 2.92 -14.32 -15.26
N SER A 441 3.00 -13.29 -16.10
CA SER A 441 3.14 -13.48 -17.56
C SER A 441 3.73 -12.25 -18.27
N PRO A 442 4.54 -12.44 -19.34
CA PRO A 442 5.28 -13.63 -19.76
C PRO A 442 6.78 -13.53 -19.39
N ALA A 443 7.51 -14.61 -19.66
CA ALA A 443 8.96 -14.71 -19.56
C ALA A 443 9.70 -13.45 -20.08
N PRO A 444 10.89 -13.14 -19.53
CA PRO A 444 11.69 -12.00 -19.97
C PRO A 444 11.78 -11.96 -21.49
N SER A 445 11.77 -10.76 -22.08
CA SER A 445 12.24 -10.62 -23.46
C SER A 445 13.61 -11.28 -23.52
N LYS A 446 13.83 -12.18 -24.50
CA LYS A 446 15.09 -12.91 -24.65
C LYS A 446 16.24 -11.93 -24.92
N ALA A 447 16.74 -11.26 -23.89
CA ALA A 447 18.05 -10.63 -23.92
C ALA A 447 19.06 -11.76 -23.67
N ALA A 448 19.69 -12.21 -24.74
CA ALA A 448 20.60 -13.34 -24.75
C ALA A 448 21.71 -13.21 -23.69
N GLY A 449 21.88 -14.25 -22.85
CA GLY A 449 23.20 -14.61 -22.31
C GLY A 449 23.33 -14.74 -20.80
N ASP A 450 22.54 -14.05 -19.98
CA ASP A 450 22.74 -14.04 -18.52
C ASP A 450 21.64 -14.82 -17.77
N ARG A 451 21.91 -16.10 -17.49
CA ARG A 451 21.01 -16.99 -16.73
C ARG A 451 20.78 -16.52 -15.28
N ASP A 452 21.69 -15.75 -14.70
CA ASP A 452 21.55 -15.26 -13.33
C ASP A 452 20.68 -13.99 -13.30
N ALA A 453 20.81 -13.11 -14.30
CA ALA A 453 19.86 -12.03 -14.52
C ALA A 453 18.45 -12.55 -14.86
N GLU A 454 18.34 -13.62 -15.65
CA GLU A 454 17.07 -14.27 -15.94
C GLU A 454 16.44 -14.90 -14.69
N ARG A 455 17.23 -15.57 -13.84
CA ARG A 455 16.77 -16.13 -12.56
C ARG A 455 16.40 -15.05 -11.54
N ALA A 456 17.12 -13.94 -11.51
CA ALA A 456 16.84 -12.82 -10.63
C ALA A 456 15.62 -12.02 -11.08
N PHE A 457 15.45 -11.78 -12.38
CA PHE A 457 14.21 -11.24 -12.94
C PHE A 457 13.04 -12.16 -12.66
N LYS A 458 13.16 -13.48 -12.91
CA LYS A 458 12.12 -14.46 -12.56
C LYS A 458 11.80 -14.49 -11.06
N ARG A 459 12.69 -14.04 -10.18
CA ARG A 459 12.44 -13.92 -8.74
C ARG A 459 11.73 -12.62 -8.38
N VAL A 460 12.14 -11.48 -8.96
CA VAL A 460 11.56 -10.16 -8.69
C VAL A 460 10.25 -9.97 -9.46
N ALA A 461 10.24 -10.23 -10.77
CA ALA A 461 9.03 -10.32 -11.60
C ALA A 461 8.18 -11.58 -11.32
N GLY A 462 8.74 -12.56 -10.59
CA GLY A 462 7.97 -13.66 -9.99
C GLY A 462 7.44 -13.38 -8.59
N GLY A 463 7.75 -12.20 -8.04
CA GLY A 463 7.16 -11.66 -6.82
C GLY A 463 5.74 -11.13 -7.04
N SER A 464 5.07 -10.84 -5.93
CA SER A 464 3.63 -10.58 -5.89
C SER A 464 3.24 -9.12 -6.20
N ASP A 465 4.20 -8.19 -6.28
CA ASP A 465 3.94 -6.76 -6.51
C ASP A 465 4.14 -6.38 -7.99
N ARG A 466 3.03 -6.02 -8.65
CA ARG A 466 3.01 -5.65 -10.08
C ARG A 466 3.69 -4.31 -10.36
N LEU A 467 3.64 -3.36 -9.43
CA LEU A 467 4.29 -2.06 -9.63
C LEU A 467 5.80 -2.23 -9.52
N LEU A 468 6.27 -3.00 -8.54
CA LEU A 468 7.68 -3.37 -8.43
C LEU A 468 8.16 -4.06 -9.71
N ALA A 469 7.42 -5.05 -10.22
CA ALA A 469 7.78 -5.75 -11.46
C ALA A 469 7.85 -4.82 -12.68
N LEU A 470 6.92 -3.87 -12.81
CA LEU A 470 6.90 -2.88 -13.89
C LEU A 470 8.12 -1.95 -13.82
N LEU A 471 8.45 -1.45 -12.63
CA LEU A 471 9.59 -0.57 -12.43
C LEU A 471 10.90 -1.35 -12.63
N TRP A 472 11.01 -2.56 -12.11
CA TRP A 472 12.19 -3.40 -12.26
C TRP A 472 12.51 -3.72 -13.72
N ASP A 473 11.52 -4.12 -14.52
CA ASP A 473 11.68 -4.36 -15.97
C ASP A 473 12.23 -3.11 -16.68
N ARG A 474 11.75 -1.93 -16.28
CA ARG A 474 12.18 -0.66 -16.88
C ARG A 474 13.57 -0.21 -16.45
N TYR A 475 13.90 -0.34 -15.18
CA TYR A 475 15.19 0.04 -14.60
C TYR A 475 16.19 -1.11 -14.53
N ALA A 476 16.02 -2.13 -15.38
CA ALA A 476 16.88 -3.30 -15.36
C ALA A 476 18.37 -2.96 -15.45
N THR A 477 18.73 -1.82 -16.06
CA THR A 477 20.12 -1.34 -16.14
C THR A 477 20.61 -0.78 -14.80
N GLU A 478 19.83 0.07 -14.15
CA GLU A 478 20.11 0.69 -12.86
C GLU A 478 20.13 -0.38 -11.76
N VAL A 479 19.16 -1.29 -11.77
CA VAL A 479 19.10 -2.48 -10.90
C VAL A 479 20.34 -3.38 -11.06
N ARG A 480 20.90 -3.48 -12.27
CA ARG A 480 22.13 -4.27 -12.53
C ARG A 480 23.40 -3.57 -12.07
N ARG A 481 23.37 -2.23 -11.97
CA ARG A 481 24.53 -1.37 -11.66
C ARG A 481 24.60 -0.96 -10.19
N ALA A 482 23.47 -0.90 -9.49
CA ALA A 482 23.39 -0.85 -8.04
C ALA A 482 23.96 -2.14 -7.43
#